data_AF-A0A542QT21-F1
#
_entry.id   AF-A0A542QT21-F1
#
_cell.length_a   1.000
_cell.length_b   1.000
_cell.length_c   1.000
_cell.angle_alpha   90.00
_cell.angle_beta   90.00
_cell.angle_gamma   90.00
#
_symmetry.space_group_name_H-M   'P 1'
#
loop_
_entity.id
_entity.type
_entity.pdbx_description
1 polymer ?
#
loop_
_entity_poly.entity_id
_entity_poly.type
_entity_poly.pdbx_seq_one_letter_code
_entity_poly.pdbx_strand_id
1 'polypeptide(L)' 'MEKKRGSAEHEPTVAPSMNGHDPLEEKATKEEVEKGDYTKVTRLFLDRTPEE' A
#
# COMPACT_ATOMS: atom_id res chain seq x y z
N MET A 1 -4.83 -38.77 -16.32
CA MET A 1 -4.24 -37.55 -16.93
C MET A 1 -4.08 -36.52 -15.82
N GLU A 2 -2.90 -36.48 -15.18
CA GLU A 2 -2.61 -35.45 -14.18
C GLU A 2 -2.14 -34.18 -14.89
N LYS A 3 -2.97 -33.14 -14.86
CA LYS A 3 -2.59 -31.79 -15.31
C LYS A 3 -1.60 -31.22 -14.29
N LYS A 4 -0.31 -31.37 -14.55
CA LYS A 4 0.75 -30.57 -13.90
C LYS A 4 0.48 -29.10 -14.24
N ARG A 5 -0.04 -28.36 -13.27
CA ARG A 5 -0.23 -26.91 -13.34
C ARG A 5 1.17 -26.30 -13.36
N GLY A 6 1.51 -25.63 -14.46
CA GLY A 6 2.81 -24.98 -14.62
C GLY A 6 3.06 -24.02 -13.46
N SER A 7 4.20 -24.21 -12.80
CA SER A 7 4.78 -23.24 -11.87
C SER A 7 5.06 -21.97 -12.66
N ALA A 8 4.17 -20.98 -12.57
CA ALA A 8 4.58 -19.61 -12.85
C ALA A 8 5.69 -19.30 -11.84
N GLU A 9 6.90 -19.07 -12.34
CA GLU A 9 8.10 -18.71 -11.59
C GLU A 9 7.95 -17.30 -11.00
N HIS A 10 7.00 -17.11 -10.10
CA HIS A 10 6.98 -15.90 -9.29
C HIS A 10 7.84 -16.18 -8.07
N GLU A 11 9.06 -15.64 -8.08
CA GLU A 11 9.87 -15.59 -6.87
C GLU A 11 9.05 -14.91 -5.75
N PRO A 12 9.13 -15.40 -4.52
CA PRO A 12 8.42 -14.81 -3.39
C PRO A 12 8.87 -13.35 -3.22
N THR A 13 7.91 -12.42 -3.28
CA THR A 13 8.13 -11.01 -3.02
C THR A 13 7.70 -10.65 -1.60
N VAL A 14 8.30 -9.58 -1.06
CA VAL A 14 7.92 -9.04 0.24
C VAL A 14 6.51 -8.44 0.13
N ALA A 15 5.63 -8.78 1.07
CA ALA A 15 4.29 -8.21 1.10
C ALA A 15 4.39 -6.67 1.22
N PRO A 16 3.54 -5.88 0.54
CA PRO A 16 3.64 -4.42 0.57
C PRO A 16 3.66 -3.83 1.99
N SER A 17 2.92 -4.44 2.92
CA SER A 17 2.87 -4.03 4.33
C SER A 17 4.17 -4.26 5.10
N MET A 18 5.10 -5.08 4.57
CA MET A 18 6.39 -5.39 5.19
C MET A 18 7.52 -4.46 4.70
N ASN A 19 7.26 -3.56 3.74
CA ASN A 19 8.28 -2.68 3.14
C ASN A 19 8.61 -1.44 3.99
N GLY A 20 8.11 -1.33 5.23
CA GLY A 20 8.40 -0.21 6.16
C GLY A 20 7.77 1.14 5.77
N HIS A 21 7.35 1.29 4.51
CA HIS A 21 6.57 2.42 4.00
C HIS A 21 5.13 1.97 3.74
N ASP A 22 4.16 2.72 4.25
CA ASP A 22 2.74 2.47 3.97
C ASP A 22 2.40 2.98 2.54
N PRO A 23 1.88 2.14 1.64
CA PRO A 23 1.48 2.56 0.29
C PRO A 23 0.47 3.72 0.30
N LEU A 24 -0.31 3.87 1.37
CA LEU A 24 -1.23 5.00 1.56
C LEU A 24 -0.52 6.33 1.84
N GLU A 25 0.81 6.31 2.02
CA GLU A 25 1.64 7.51 2.09
C GLU A 25 1.99 8.08 0.73
N GLU A 26 1.85 7.30 -0.34
CA GLU A 26 2.20 7.73 -1.68
C GLU A 26 1.30 8.89 -2.13
N LYS A 27 1.94 9.96 -2.62
CA LYS A 27 1.21 11.10 -3.14
C LYS A 27 0.78 10.80 -4.57
N ALA A 28 -0.51 10.99 -4.85
CA ALA A 28 -1.02 10.92 -6.21
C ALA A 28 -0.33 11.96 -7.11
N THR A 29 0.01 11.53 -8.32
CA THR A 29 0.49 12.40 -9.40
C THR A 29 -0.62 13.32 -9.90
N LYS A 30 -0.27 14.32 -10.72
CA LYS A 30 -1.26 15.26 -11.26
C LYS A 30 -2.25 14.55 -12.18
N GLU A 31 -1.74 13.66 -13.01
CA GLU A 31 -2.49 12.88 -13.98
C GLU A 31 -3.50 11.94 -13.29
N GLU A 32 -3.12 11.33 -12.17
CA GLU A 32 -4.01 10.50 -11.35
C GLU A 32 -5.12 11.33 -10.69
N VAL A 33 -4.79 12.52 -10.17
CA VAL A 33 -5.79 13.44 -9.61
C VAL A 33 -6.78 13.89 -10.67
N GLU A 34 -6.30 14.23 -11.88
CA GLU A 34 -7.14 14.64 -13.01
C GLU A 34 -8.10 13.54 -13.47
N LYS A 35 -7.65 12.27 -13.44
CA LYS A 35 -8.47 11.10 -13.79
C LYS A 35 -9.38 10.62 -12.67
N GLY A 36 -9.14 11.08 -11.43
CA GLY A 36 -9.84 10.59 -10.24
C GLY A 36 -9.28 9.26 -9.71
N ASP A 37 -8.11 8.83 -10.19
CA ASP A 37 -7.43 7.60 -9.83
C ASP A 37 -6.62 7.76 -8.53
N TYR A 38 -7.27 8.18 -7.45
CA TYR A 38 -6.64 8.35 -6.15
C TYR A 38 -7.58 7.99 -5.00
N THR A 39 -7.00 7.66 -3.85
CA THR A 39 -7.77 7.46 -2.61
C THR A 39 -7.47 8.58 -1.63
N LYS A 40 -8.53 9.20 -1.07
CA LYS A 40 -8.38 10.24 -0.07
C LYS A 40 -8.06 9.63 1.30
N VAL A 41 -6.87 9.92 1.82
CA VAL A 41 -6.40 9.44 3.12
C VAL A 41 -6.31 10.63 4.09
N THR A 42 -6.73 10.43 5.35
CA THR A 42 -6.59 11.43 6.42
C THR A 42 -5.80 10.82 7.57
N ARG A 43 -4.70 11.47 7.97
CA ARG A 43 -3.91 11.04 9.13
C ARG A 43 -4.30 11.85 10.36
N LEU A 44 -4.70 11.16 11.42
CA LEU A 44 -4.96 11.75 12.72
C LEU A 44 -3.75 11.53 13.61
N PHE A 45 -3.14 12.62 14.07
CA PHE A 45 -2.11 12.59 15.10
C PHE A 45 -2.73 13.13 16.39
N LEU A 46 -2.71 12.31 17.45
CA LEU A 46 -3.14 12.69 18.78
C LEU A 46 -1.91 12.89 19.65
N ASP A 47 -1.51 14.15 19.83
CA ASP A 47 -0.49 14.52 20.82
C ASP A 47 -1.18 14.72 22.18
N ARG A 48 -1.01 13.75 23.07
CA ARG A 48 -1.56 13.82 24.42
C ARG A 48 -0.47 14.28 25.37
N THR A 49 -0.66 15.44 25.97
CA THR A 49 0.11 15.83 27.15
C THR A 49 -0.25 14.87 28.30
N PRO A 50 0.72 14.29 29.02
CA PRO A 50 0.40 13.43 30.17
C PRO A 50 -0.39 14.23 31.20
N GLU A 51 -1.48 13.67 31.70
CA GLU A 51 -2.22 14.22 32.84
C GLU A 51 -1.34 14.07 34.10
N GLU A 52 -1.23 15.14 34.90
CA GLU A 52 -0.49 15.16 36.18
C GLU A 52 -1.04 14.16 37.20
#